data_AF-A0A0C3Q2I1-F1
#
_entry.id   AF-A0A0C3Q2I1-F1
#
_cell.length_a   1.000
_cell.length_b   1.000
_cell.length_c   1.000
_cell.angle_alpha   90.00
_cell.angle_beta   90.00
_cell.angle_gamma   90.00
#
_symmetry.space_group_name_H-M   'P 1'
#
loop_
_entity.id
_entity.type
_entity.pdbx_description
1 polymer ?
#
loop_
_entity_poly.entity_id
_entity_poly.type
_entity_poly.pdbx_seq_one_letter_code
_entity_poly.pdbx_strand_id
1 'polypeptide(L)'
;MDVSGAFAVSCRHVIVCPNGVVDFVLGERYRPVDVAFAGALNESYRQGLRYFVITYDIACKYGVNFASRCLNKDPTAALIPTPDGPINVAFCVNKFHQESHDQNCRTKNALNYTKFVGRTCGEGVETIWAKLNWLRYSTREMTKGGRREILSEHFNDWNWQKIVSIGK
;
A
#
# COMPACT_ATOMS: atom_id res chain seq x y z
N MET A 1 16.94 -15.83 8.58
CA MET A 1 15.55 -15.39 8.79
C MET A 1 14.91 -15.31 7.42
N ASP A 2 13.93 -16.16 7.21
CA ASP A 2 13.30 -16.37 5.91
C ASP A 2 12.19 -15.35 5.68
N VAL A 3 11.90 -15.06 4.40
CA VAL A 3 10.83 -14.13 4.03
C VAL A 3 9.49 -14.86 4.19
N SER A 4 8.60 -14.33 5.03
CA SER A 4 7.28 -14.90 5.31
C SER A 4 6.17 -14.37 4.40
N GLY A 5 6.42 -13.29 3.66
CA GLY A 5 5.42 -12.68 2.77
C GLY A 5 5.93 -11.40 2.13
N ALA A 6 5.05 -10.73 1.39
CA ALA A 6 5.32 -9.41 0.81
C ALA A 6 4.10 -8.51 0.99
N PHE A 7 4.35 -7.22 1.06
CA PHE A 7 3.33 -6.17 1.04
C PHE A 7 3.57 -5.27 -0.16
N ALA A 8 2.51 -4.84 -0.82
CA ALA A 8 2.59 -3.93 -1.96
C ALA A 8 1.55 -2.81 -1.84
N VAL A 9 1.95 -1.63 -2.29
CA VAL A 9 1.08 -0.46 -2.45
C VAL A 9 0.83 -0.28 -3.94
N SER A 10 -0.45 -0.12 -4.31
CA SER A 10 -0.84 0.25 -5.66
C SER A 10 -1.72 1.49 -5.65
N CYS A 11 -1.69 2.25 -6.73
CA CYS A 11 -2.61 3.38 -6.90
C CYS A 11 -4.00 2.90 -7.33
N ARG A 12 -4.97 3.82 -7.41
CA ARG A 12 -6.34 3.51 -7.86
C ARG A 12 -6.42 2.86 -9.25
N HIS A 13 -5.44 3.10 -10.11
CA HIS A 13 -5.36 2.48 -11.45
C HIS A 13 -4.76 1.07 -11.44
N VAL A 14 -4.49 0.53 -10.24
CA VAL A 14 -3.89 -0.79 -10.02
C VAL A 14 -2.48 -0.88 -10.61
N ILE A 15 -1.73 0.20 -10.51
CA ILE A 15 -0.30 0.25 -10.84
C ILE A 15 0.45 0.21 -9.52
N VAL A 16 1.41 -0.71 -9.40
CA VAL A 16 2.27 -0.84 -8.21
C VAL A 16 3.11 0.43 -8.09
N CYS A 17 3.06 1.06 -6.92
CA CYS A 17 3.74 2.33 -6.67
C CYS A 17 5.26 2.12 -6.57
N PRO A 18 6.07 3.09 -7.07
CA PRO A 18 7.52 3.08 -6.85
C PRO A 18 7.86 2.99 -5.37
N ASN A 19 8.84 2.14 -5.02
CA ASN A 19 9.23 1.87 -3.63
C ASN A 19 8.08 1.42 -2.71
N GLY A 20 6.97 0.94 -3.29
CA GLY A 20 5.77 0.54 -2.58
C GLY A 20 5.72 -0.92 -2.19
N VAL A 21 6.80 -1.69 -2.34
CA VAL A 21 6.85 -3.13 -2.07
C VAL A 21 7.91 -3.46 -1.04
N VAL A 22 7.56 -4.28 -0.05
CA VAL A 22 8.47 -4.73 1.00
C VAL A 22 8.28 -6.21 1.33
N ASP A 23 9.36 -6.88 1.70
CA ASP A 23 9.32 -8.24 2.26
C ASP A 23 8.95 -8.20 3.75
N PHE A 24 8.15 -9.19 4.18
CA PHE A 24 7.97 -9.53 5.58
C PHE A 24 8.92 -10.64 5.99
N VAL A 25 9.55 -10.51 7.16
CA VAL A 25 10.49 -11.51 7.69
C VAL A 25 9.94 -12.26 8.89
N LEU A 26 9.02 -11.65 9.64
CA LEU A 26 8.43 -12.21 10.87
C LEU A 26 6.94 -11.86 10.92
N GLY A 27 6.24 -12.25 9.86
CA GLY A 27 4.83 -11.92 9.64
C GLY A 27 4.58 -10.46 9.30
N GLU A 28 3.29 -10.14 9.17
CA GLU A 28 2.82 -8.79 8.88
C GLU A 28 3.06 -7.88 10.10
N ARG A 29 3.89 -6.85 9.91
CA ARG A 29 4.22 -5.85 10.93
C ARG A 29 4.00 -4.45 10.36
N TYR A 30 3.62 -3.51 11.22
CA TYR A 30 3.38 -2.13 10.76
C TYR A 30 4.63 -1.45 10.23
N ARG A 31 5.82 -1.70 10.78
CA ARG A 31 7.03 -0.96 10.37
C ARG A 31 7.43 -1.19 8.90
N PRO A 32 7.47 -2.42 8.35
CA PRO A 32 7.64 -2.60 6.91
C PRO A 32 6.53 -1.94 6.08
N VAL A 33 5.28 -2.03 6.52
CA VAL A 33 4.13 -1.40 5.85
C VAL A 33 4.26 0.13 5.83
N ASP A 34 4.73 0.73 6.92
CA ASP A 34 5.03 2.16 7.02
C ASP A 34 6.06 2.58 5.96
N VAL A 35 7.11 1.77 5.75
CA VAL A 35 8.13 2.02 4.70
C VAL A 35 7.52 1.95 3.30
N ALA A 36 6.67 0.95 3.03
CA ALA A 36 6.01 0.80 1.73
C ALA A 36 5.06 1.98 1.41
N PHE A 37 4.21 2.36 2.37
CA PHE A 37 3.35 3.53 2.20
C PHE A 37 4.17 4.82 2.08
N ALA A 38 5.22 4.99 2.87
CA ALA A 38 6.08 6.16 2.79
C ALA A 38 6.73 6.30 1.41
N GLY A 39 7.21 5.20 0.81
CA GLY A 39 7.73 5.20 -0.55
C GLY A 39 6.76 5.79 -1.57
N ALA A 40 5.49 5.35 -1.53
CA ALA A 40 4.44 5.83 -2.43
C ALA A 40 3.96 7.25 -2.14
N LEU A 41 3.80 7.60 -0.86
CA LEU A 41 3.24 8.89 -0.43
C LEU A 41 4.24 10.03 -0.56
N ASN A 42 5.52 9.78 -0.30
CA ASN A 42 6.56 10.81 -0.36
C ASN A 42 6.69 11.42 -1.74
N GLU A 43 6.72 10.59 -2.78
CA GLU A 43 6.80 11.07 -4.15
C GLU A 43 5.57 11.91 -4.50
N SER A 44 4.39 11.37 -4.22
CA SER A 44 3.13 12.06 -4.48
C SER A 44 3.02 13.40 -3.73
N TYR A 45 3.49 13.46 -2.48
CA TYR A 45 3.53 14.68 -1.68
C TYR A 45 4.49 15.71 -2.27
N ARG A 46 5.68 15.30 -2.71
CA ARG A 46 6.67 16.18 -3.36
C ARG A 46 6.15 16.75 -4.67
N GLN A 47 5.28 16.02 -5.37
CA GLN A 47 4.56 16.51 -6.57
C GLN A 47 3.39 17.47 -6.25
N GLY A 48 3.19 17.86 -4.99
CA GLY A 48 2.17 18.83 -4.58
C GLY A 48 0.85 18.24 -4.09
N LEU A 49 0.69 16.91 -4.06
CA LEU A 49 -0.52 16.30 -3.51
C LEU A 49 -0.54 16.42 -1.98
N ARG A 50 -1.72 16.67 -1.42
CA ARG A 50 -1.92 16.88 0.03
C ARG A 50 -3.03 16.03 0.63
N TYR A 51 -3.85 15.38 -0.20
CA TYR A 51 -4.97 14.53 0.22
C TYR A 51 -4.78 13.12 -0.31
N PHE A 52 -4.77 12.16 0.61
CA PHE A 52 -4.52 10.76 0.33
C PHE A 52 -5.57 9.91 1.01
N VAL A 53 -5.92 8.81 0.36
CA VAL A 53 -6.75 7.77 0.95
C VAL A 53 -5.99 6.46 0.84
N ILE A 54 -5.81 5.81 1.98
CA ILE A 54 -5.19 4.49 2.08
C ILE A 54 -6.30 3.48 2.31
N THR A 55 -6.40 2.52 1.38
CA THR A 55 -7.20 1.31 1.56
C THR A 55 -6.30 0.18 2.02
N TYR A 56 -6.69 -0.49 3.10
CA TYR A 56 -6.01 -1.66 3.64
C TYR A 56 -6.97 -2.48 4.50
N ASP A 57 -6.85 -3.81 4.49
CA ASP A 57 -7.75 -4.75 5.19
C ASP A 57 -7.93 -4.43 6.67
N ILE A 58 -6.85 -3.95 7.30
CA ILE A 58 -6.79 -3.55 8.70
C ILE A 58 -6.52 -2.04 8.86
N ALA A 59 -6.89 -1.22 7.88
CA ALA A 59 -6.69 0.24 7.90
C ALA A 59 -7.22 0.89 9.20
N CYS A 60 -8.34 0.38 9.73
CA CYS A 60 -8.96 0.84 10.97
C CYS A 60 -8.03 0.70 12.20
N LYS A 61 -7.14 -0.30 12.22
CA LYS A 61 -6.15 -0.54 13.28
C LYS A 61 -4.82 0.12 12.94
N TYR A 62 -4.38 -0.03 11.69
CA TYR A 62 -3.11 0.50 11.21
C TYR A 62 -3.02 2.03 11.33
N GLY A 63 -4.11 2.72 10.95
CA GLY A 63 -4.19 4.18 10.88
C GLY A 63 -4.13 4.90 12.23
N VAL A 64 -4.49 4.22 13.33
CA VAL A 64 -4.55 4.82 14.69
C VAL A 64 -3.25 5.52 15.07
N ASN A 65 -2.12 4.85 14.82
CA ASN A 65 -0.79 5.35 15.15
C ASN A 65 0.02 5.72 13.90
N PHE A 66 -0.61 5.90 12.74
CA PHE A 66 0.12 6.18 11.50
C PHE A 66 0.88 7.51 11.60
N ALA A 67 0.23 8.57 12.09
CA ALA A 67 0.84 9.88 12.19
C ALA A 67 2.07 9.88 13.11
N SER A 68 2.00 9.20 14.27
CA SER A 68 3.15 9.12 15.18
C SER A 68 4.30 8.28 14.62
N ARG A 69 4.02 7.26 13.80
CA ARG A 69 5.05 6.42 13.18
C ARG A 69 5.68 7.05 11.93
N CYS A 70 4.88 7.70 11.09
CA CYS A 70 5.31 8.14 9.76
C CYS A 70 5.55 9.64 9.65
N LEU A 71 4.80 10.47 10.39
CA LEU A 71 4.82 11.94 10.31
C LEU A 71 5.55 12.56 11.51
N ASN A 72 6.65 11.93 11.94
CA ASN A 72 7.41 12.42 13.09
C ASN A 72 7.84 13.88 12.86
N LYS A 73 7.78 14.69 13.92
CA LYS A 73 8.21 16.10 13.88
C LYS A 73 9.72 16.24 13.71
N ASP A 74 10.49 15.24 14.09
CA ASP A 74 11.92 15.16 13.79
C ASP A 74 12.11 14.75 12.31
N PRO A 75 12.61 15.65 11.45
CA PRO A 75 12.79 15.38 10.02
C PRO A 75 13.76 14.24 9.73
N THR A 76 14.66 13.92 10.68
CA THR A 76 15.64 12.83 10.51
C THR A 76 15.04 11.45 10.80
N ALA A 77 13.92 11.41 11.53
CA ALA A 77 13.21 10.19 11.90
C ALA A 77 11.87 10.01 11.15
N ALA A 78 11.37 11.06 10.47
CA ALA A 78 10.14 11.00 9.70
C ALA A 78 10.31 10.09 8.47
N LEU A 79 9.42 9.10 8.34
CA LEU A 79 9.34 8.32 7.11
C LEU A 79 8.70 9.13 5.98
N ILE A 80 7.78 10.03 6.34
CA ILE A 80 7.11 10.95 5.42
C ILE A 80 7.35 12.39 5.89
N PRO A 81 8.44 13.03 5.44
CA PRO A 81 8.70 14.43 5.76
C PRO A 81 7.71 15.33 5.02
N THR A 82 7.11 16.27 5.75
CA THR A 82 6.12 17.22 5.21
C THR A 82 6.56 18.68 5.38
N PRO A 83 7.70 19.10 4.78
CA PRO A 83 8.23 20.46 4.92
C PRO A 83 7.31 21.54 4.31
N ASP A 84 6.50 21.16 3.31
CA ASP A 84 5.66 22.05 2.51
C ASP A 84 4.19 22.04 2.95
N GLY A 85 3.95 21.89 4.26
CA GLY A 85 2.62 21.90 4.86
C GLY A 85 2.01 20.50 5.09
N PRO A 86 0.78 20.43 5.64
CA PRO A 86 0.21 19.20 6.17
C PRO A 86 -0.13 18.17 5.08
N ILE A 87 0.09 16.89 5.39
CA ILE A 87 -0.46 15.76 4.64
C ILE A 87 -1.75 15.29 5.30
N ASN A 88 -2.81 15.10 4.52
CA ASN A 88 -4.10 14.63 4.98
C ASN A 88 -4.32 13.20 4.49
N VAL A 89 -4.40 12.24 5.40
CA VAL A 89 -4.57 10.83 5.08
C VAL A 89 -5.86 10.31 5.69
N ALA A 90 -6.78 9.83 4.85
CA ALA A 90 -7.93 9.05 5.27
C ALA A 90 -7.63 7.55 5.19
N PHE A 91 -8.12 6.79 6.16
CA PHE A 91 -7.98 5.34 6.20
C PHE A 91 -9.34 4.69 5.96
N CYS A 92 -9.39 3.78 5.00
CA CYS A 92 -10.59 3.01 4.68
C CYS A 92 -10.27 1.53 4.65
N VAL A 93 -11.20 0.69 5.08
CA VAL A 93 -11.08 -0.76 4.87
C VAL A 93 -11.64 -1.09 3.48
N ASN A 94 -10.96 -1.95 2.74
CA ASN A 94 -11.38 -2.34 1.40
C ASN A 94 -12.75 -3.05 1.45
N LYS A 95 -13.59 -2.89 0.42
CA LYS A 95 -15.02 -3.28 0.48
C LYS A 95 -15.29 -4.74 0.79
N PHE A 96 -14.51 -5.67 0.24
CA PHE A 96 -14.64 -7.11 0.50
C PHE A 96 -14.32 -7.41 1.97
N HIS A 97 -13.26 -6.79 2.49
CA HIS A 97 -12.83 -7.01 3.87
C HIS A 97 -13.72 -6.33 4.91
N GLN A 98 -14.51 -5.32 4.54
CA GLN A 98 -15.44 -4.63 5.45
C GLN A 98 -16.32 -5.59 6.25
N GLU A 99 -16.89 -6.63 5.62
CA GLU A 99 -17.80 -7.58 6.30
C GLU A 99 -17.14 -8.41 7.42
N SER A 100 -15.80 -8.43 7.47
CA SER A 100 -15.05 -9.06 8.56
C SER A 100 -14.86 -8.13 9.77
N HIS A 101 -15.39 -6.91 9.73
CA HIS A 101 -15.31 -5.92 10.81
C HIS A 101 -16.68 -5.68 11.45
N ASP A 102 -16.68 -5.25 12.71
CA ASP A 102 -17.91 -4.90 13.41
C ASP A 102 -18.67 -3.74 12.71
N GLN A 103 -19.95 -3.59 13.03
CA GLN A 103 -20.83 -2.61 12.38
C GLN A 103 -20.32 -1.16 12.50
N ASN A 104 -19.69 -0.80 13.62
CA ASN A 104 -19.18 0.56 13.83
C ASN A 104 -17.95 0.81 12.96
N CYS A 105 -17.01 -0.13 12.96
CA CYS A 105 -15.83 -0.09 12.09
C CYS A 105 -16.23 -0.01 10.62
N ARG A 106 -17.24 -0.79 10.22
CA ARG A 106 -17.74 -0.80 8.84
C ARG A 106 -18.20 0.56 8.37
N THR A 107 -19.12 1.18 9.13
CA THR A 107 -19.65 2.49 8.75
C THR A 107 -18.57 3.57 8.78
N LYS A 108 -17.70 3.57 9.79
CA LYS A 108 -16.66 4.61 9.97
C LYS A 108 -15.58 4.58 8.90
N ASN A 109 -15.17 3.40 8.46
CA ASN A 109 -14.05 3.22 7.52
C ASN A 109 -14.52 2.85 6.11
N ALA A 110 -15.82 3.00 5.80
CA ALA A 110 -16.37 2.70 4.50
C ALA A 110 -15.97 3.78 3.47
N LEU A 111 -15.52 3.31 2.30
CA LEU A 111 -15.25 4.16 1.15
C LEU A 111 -16.49 4.97 0.71
N ASN A 112 -17.70 4.40 0.80
CA ASN A 112 -18.92 5.07 0.37
C ASN A 112 -19.26 6.34 1.18
N TYR A 113 -18.74 6.45 2.41
CA TYR A 113 -18.98 7.59 3.31
C TYR A 113 -17.75 8.49 3.46
N THR A 114 -16.67 8.19 2.73
CA THR A 114 -15.43 8.97 2.78
C THR A 114 -15.42 10.02 1.67
N LYS A 115 -15.06 11.27 2.00
CA LYS A 115 -15.01 12.36 1.02
C LYS A 115 -13.82 12.16 0.06
N PHE A 116 -13.97 12.64 -1.17
CA PHE A 116 -12.90 12.73 -2.18
C PHE A 116 -12.29 11.40 -2.66
N VAL A 117 -12.97 10.26 -2.46
CA VAL A 117 -12.49 8.92 -2.92
C VAL A 117 -13.06 8.48 -4.26
N GLY A 118 -14.17 9.09 -4.70
CA GLY A 118 -14.94 8.64 -5.86
C GLY A 118 -15.53 7.24 -5.69
N ARG A 119 -16.10 6.67 -6.75
CA ARG A 119 -16.62 5.30 -6.72
C ARG A 119 -15.47 4.31 -6.93
N THR A 120 -15.15 3.53 -5.90
CA THR A 120 -14.12 2.48 -5.92
C THR A 120 -14.43 1.38 -4.88
N CYS A 121 -13.74 0.25 -4.96
CA CYS A 121 -13.77 -0.84 -3.97
C CYS A 121 -12.55 -0.87 -3.05
N GLY A 122 -11.42 -0.29 -3.44
CA GLY A 122 -10.17 -0.38 -2.68
C GLY A 122 -9.42 -1.72 -2.82
N GLU A 123 -9.95 -2.68 -3.58
CA GLU A 123 -9.40 -4.05 -3.74
C GLU A 123 -8.39 -4.18 -4.88
N GLY A 124 -7.85 -3.07 -5.39
CA GLY A 124 -6.98 -3.10 -6.58
C GLY A 124 -5.79 -4.03 -6.41
N VAL A 125 -5.13 -3.95 -5.25
CA VAL A 125 -3.94 -4.76 -4.96
C VAL A 125 -4.23 -6.26 -4.93
N GLU A 126 -5.43 -6.68 -4.53
CA GLU A 126 -5.83 -8.09 -4.53
C GLU A 126 -5.87 -8.68 -5.95
N THR A 127 -6.15 -7.86 -6.96
CA THR A 127 -6.09 -8.33 -8.36
C THR A 127 -4.65 -8.55 -8.84
N ILE A 128 -3.69 -7.79 -8.31
CA ILE A 128 -2.25 -8.01 -8.54
C ILE A 128 -1.86 -9.34 -7.92
N TRP A 129 -2.26 -9.57 -6.66
CA TRP A 129 -1.99 -10.83 -5.97
C TRP A 129 -2.62 -12.01 -6.69
N ALA A 130 -3.88 -11.92 -7.12
CA ALA A 130 -4.54 -12.97 -7.88
C ALA A 130 -3.73 -13.38 -9.14
N LYS A 131 -3.11 -12.42 -9.83
CA LYS A 131 -2.28 -12.69 -11.01
C LYS A 131 -0.89 -13.25 -10.66
N LEU A 132 -0.26 -12.72 -9.61
CA LEU A 132 1.15 -12.98 -9.30
C LEU A 132 1.38 -14.02 -8.19
N ASN A 133 0.31 -14.57 -7.60
CA ASN A 133 0.41 -15.50 -6.46
C ASN A 133 1.28 -16.74 -6.76
N TRP A 134 1.36 -17.18 -8.01
CA TRP A 134 2.21 -18.32 -8.41
C TRP A 134 3.70 -18.07 -8.14
N LEU A 135 4.14 -16.80 -8.13
CA LEU A 135 5.51 -16.43 -7.82
C LEU A 135 5.94 -16.86 -6.42
N ARG A 136 4.99 -17.01 -5.49
CA ARG A 136 5.28 -17.40 -4.10
C ARG A 136 6.13 -18.67 -4.00
N TYR A 137 5.90 -19.64 -4.87
CA TYR A 137 6.62 -20.91 -4.86
C TYR A 137 7.97 -20.79 -5.55
N SER A 138 8.01 -20.14 -6.73
CA SER A 138 9.24 -19.96 -7.50
C SER A 138 10.29 -19.13 -6.78
N THR A 139 9.86 -18.16 -5.97
CA THR A 139 10.75 -17.20 -5.29
C THR A 139 11.10 -17.59 -3.85
N ARG A 140 10.65 -18.77 -3.39
CA ARG A 140 10.81 -19.20 -1.98
C ARG A 140 12.25 -19.59 -1.64
N GLU A 141 12.89 -20.35 -2.53
CA GLU A 141 14.25 -20.87 -2.34
C GLU A 141 15.33 -19.95 -2.94
N MET A 142 14.93 -18.83 -3.54
CA MET A 142 15.85 -17.87 -4.12
C MET A 142 16.64 -17.14 -3.04
N THR A 143 17.84 -16.67 -3.39
CA THR A 143 18.57 -15.73 -2.55
C THR A 143 17.76 -14.44 -2.36
N LYS A 144 18.04 -13.69 -1.28
CA LYS A 144 17.34 -12.42 -1.01
C LYS A 144 17.43 -11.43 -2.16
N GLY A 145 18.57 -11.39 -2.86
CA GLY A 145 18.78 -10.56 -4.04
C GLY A 145 17.91 -11.04 -5.21
N GLY A 146 18.07 -12.31 -5.60
CA GLY A 146 17.33 -12.88 -6.73
C GLY A 146 15.81 -12.83 -6.55
N ARG A 147 15.30 -13.07 -5.32
CA ARG A 147 13.89 -12.89 -5.01
C ARG A 147 13.41 -11.47 -5.32
N ARG A 148 14.16 -10.45 -4.88
CA ARG A 148 13.79 -9.04 -5.08
C ARG A 148 13.83 -8.64 -6.55
N GLU A 149 14.83 -9.12 -7.29
CA GLU A 149 14.95 -8.87 -8.74
C GLU A 149 13.76 -9.47 -9.49
N ILE A 150 13.48 -10.77 -9.28
CA ILE A 150 12.36 -11.45 -9.93
C ILE A 150 11.01 -10.81 -9.59
N LEU A 151 10.76 -10.50 -8.32
CA LEU A 151 9.52 -9.82 -7.95
C LEU A 151 9.42 -8.44 -8.60
N SER A 152 10.52 -7.67 -8.65
CA SER A 152 10.54 -6.35 -9.28
C SER A 152 10.28 -6.45 -10.78
N GLU A 153 10.85 -7.42 -11.48
CA GLU A 153 10.58 -7.67 -12.90
C GLU A 153 9.10 -7.95 -13.17
N HIS A 154 8.47 -8.81 -12.37
CA HIS A 154 7.05 -9.13 -12.54
C HIS A 154 6.12 -7.96 -12.18
N PHE A 155 6.44 -7.15 -11.17
CA PHE A 155 5.68 -5.93 -10.89
C PHE A 155 5.85 -4.88 -12.00
N ASN A 156 7.04 -4.79 -12.61
CA ASN A 156 7.28 -3.92 -13.75
C ASN A 156 6.52 -4.37 -14.99
N ASP A 157 6.50 -5.67 -15.30
CA ASP A 157 5.68 -6.24 -16.37
C ASP A 157 4.19 -5.99 -16.14
N TRP A 158 3.69 -6.20 -14.92
CA TRP A 158 2.32 -5.85 -14.55
C TRP A 158 2.03 -4.37 -14.84
N ASN A 159 2.89 -3.47 -14.37
CA ASN A 159 2.74 -2.03 -14.58
C ASN A 159 2.75 -1.68 -16.08
N TRP A 160 3.65 -2.28 -16.86
CA TRP A 160 3.71 -2.10 -18.30
C TRP A 160 2.39 -2.51 -18.98
N GLN A 161 1.90 -3.71 -18.68
CA GLN A 161 0.63 -4.22 -19.21
C GLN A 161 -0.54 -3.30 -18.86
N LYS A 162 -0.58 -2.76 -17.63
CA LYS A 162 -1.58 -1.77 -17.21
C LYS A 162 -1.47 -0.49 -18.03
N ILE A 163 -0.27 0.06 -18.19
CA ILE A 163 -0.07 1.32 -18.92
C ILE A 163 -0.50 1.19 -20.39
N VAL A 164 -0.10 0.12 -21.08
CA VAL A 164 -0.42 -0.06 -22.51
C VAL A 164 -1.87 -0.48 -22.78
N SER A 165 -2.62 -0.85 -21.75
CA SER A 165 -4.04 -1.22 -21.83
C SER A 165 -5.00 -0.13 -21.34
N ILE A 166 -4.50 0.91 -20.65
CA ILE A 166 -5.35 2.02 -20.22
C ILE A 166 -5.97 2.72 -21.44
N GLY A 167 -7.29 2.87 -21.41
CA GLY A 167 -8.06 3.58 -22.43
C GLY A 167 -8.35 2.78 -23.70
N LYS A 168 -7.96 1.50 -23.76
CA LYS A 168 -8.44 0.52 -24.75
C LYS A 168 -9.65 -0.21 -24.21
#